data_AF-A0A937WYL7-F1
#
_entry.id   AF-A0A937WYL7-F1
#
_cell.length_a   1.000
_cell.length_b   1.000
_cell.length_c   1.000
_cell.angle_alpha   90.00
_cell.angle_beta   90.00
_cell.angle_gamma   90.00
#
_symmetry.space_group_name_H-M   'P 1'
#
loop_
_entity.id
_entity.type
_entity.pdbx_description
1 polymer ?
#
loop_
_entity_poly.entity_id
_entity_poly.type
_entity_poly.pdbx_seq_one_letter_code
_entity_poly.pdbx_strand_id
1 'polypeptide(L)'
;MYRISGWIVGHGWRPAITFWLLTAIGGTALAAVNTEKVLGPMACMDCHKAEYQAFMNMKHQKAFDGTVDFEPLQRKPAAQAILEKLELRSVKREPCTTCHYTSQPDGARTKVTAGVSCESCHGGAKDWLGIHNNYGMDAQGNKTTRDTELPDHRATRLAQSTQAGMIRPDQLFQVAENCFQCHTVPNEELVNKGGHTAGSPFELVSWAQGEVRHNFMLSNGAENREAPKADNPVEHRRLMYVIGRMLDLEHSLRAAAKATQEGPYIEAMKQRVTASSEKLKEIQTLVTALAPTIGEMLTASDAAKVQPNNQTELDAVADRVKTTAQKIATGSYGNNQLAALDTVIPGPGSYKGTSSNGK
;
A
#
# COMPACT_ATOMS: atom_id res chain seq x y z
N MET A 1 -36.25 29.66 80.56
CA MET A 1 -34.92 30.28 80.78
C MET A 1 -33.92 29.13 80.67
N TYR A 2 -32.99 29.01 79.73
CA TYR A 2 -32.27 29.93 78.85
C TYR A 2 -32.01 29.18 77.52
N ARG A 3 -31.98 29.91 76.40
CA ARG A 3 -31.43 29.46 75.10
C ARG A 3 -29.92 29.22 75.23
N ILE A 4 -29.35 28.32 74.41
CA ILE A 4 -28.11 28.56 73.65
C ILE A 4 -28.11 27.62 72.42
N SER A 5 -27.60 28.18 71.34
CA SER A 5 -27.74 27.82 69.92
C SER A 5 -26.52 27.05 69.39
N GLY A 6 -26.68 26.47 68.19
CA GLY A 6 -25.58 26.28 67.22
C GLY A 6 -25.11 24.84 67.05
N TRP A 7 -24.73 24.32 65.88
CA TRP A 7 -24.62 24.84 64.51
C TRP A 7 -24.75 23.62 63.56
N ILE A 8 -25.36 23.84 62.40
CA ILE A 8 -25.58 22.84 61.34
C ILE A 8 -24.31 22.71 60.49
N VAL A 9 -23.78 21.49 60.33
CA VAL A 9 -22.75 21.16 59.32
C VAL A 9 -23.40 20.38 58.18
N GLY A 10 -23.74 21.11 57.12
CA GLY A 10 -24.23 20.54 55.87
C GLY A 10 -23.12 19.78 55.13
N HIS A 11 -23.39 18.52 54.80
CA HIS A 11 -22.54 17.70 53.95
C HIS A 11 -22.66 18.17 52.50
N GLY A 12 -21.61 18.81 51.98
CA GLY A 12 -21.50 19.18 50.58
C GLY A 12 -21.24 17.95 49.71
N TRP A 13 -22.23 17.56 48.91
CA TRP A 13 -22.12 16.58 47.84
C TRP A 13 -21.32 17.20 46.69
N ARG A 14 -20.11 16.73 46.44
CA ARG A 14 -19.31 17.12 45.26
C ARG A 14 -19.61 16.13 44.13
N PRO A 15 -20.09 16.56 42.95
CA PRO A 15 -20.22 15.66 41.82
C PRO A 15 -18.83 15.29 41.30
N ALA A 16 -18.58 13.99 41.17
CA ALA A 16 -17.38 13.47 40.55
C ALA A 16 -17.40 13.82 39.06
N ILE A 17 -16.51 14.72 38.63
CA ILE A 17 -16.27 15.01 37.22
C ILE A 17 -15.48 13.83 36.66
N THR A 18 -16.18 12.89 36.03
CA THR A 18 -15.56 11.80 35.28
C THR A 18 -14.95 12.37 34.00
N PHE A 19 -13.64 12.61 34.02
CA PHE A 19 -12.87 12.90 32.80
C PHE A 19 -12.84 11.64 31.93
N TRP A 20 -13.70 11.60 30.92
CA TRP A 20 -13.53 10.68 29.81
C TRP A 20 -12.31 11.11 29.00
N LEU A 21 -11.19 10.40 29.19
CA LEU A 21 -10.07 10.42 28.27
C LEU A 21 -10.55 9.82 26.94
N LEU A 22 -11.03 10.68 26.05
CA LEU A 22 -11.11 10.42 24.61
C LEU A 22 -9.68 10.16 24.13
N THR A 23 -9.26 8.90 24.15
CA THR A 23 -8.16 8.44 23.32
C THR A 23 -8.67 8.48 21.89
N ALA A 24 -8.44 9.62 21.22
CA ALA A 24 -8.49 9.66 19.78
C ALA A 24 -7.42 8.69 19.28
N ILE A 25 -7.83 7.46 18.94
CA ILE A 25 -7.06 6.59 18.07
C ILE A 25 -7.12 7.29 16.71
N GLY A 26 -6.24 8.27 16.51
CA GLY A 26 -6.03 8.86 15.20
C GLY A 26 -5.61 7.73 14.28
N GLY A 27 -6.48 7.39 13.32
CA GLY A 27 -6.10 6.54 12.21
C GLY A 27 -4.85 7.16 11.58
N THR A 28 -3.71 6.51 11.76
CA THR A 28 -2.50 6.90 11.06
C THR A 28 -2.78 6.63 9.59
N ALA A 29 -3.11 7.68 8.84
CA ALA A 29 -2.96 7.66 7.39
C ALA A 29 -1.56 7.11 7.12
N LEU A 30 -1.48 5.95 6.44
CA LEU A 30 -0.19 5.40 6.06
C LEU A 30 0.51 6.44 5.21
N ALA A 31 1.60 6.95 5.75
CA ALA A 31 2.38 8.01 5.14
C ALA A 31 3.08 7.45 3.90
N ALA A 32 3.11 8.26 2.84
CA ALA A 32 4.05 8.09 1.76
C ALA A 32 5.45 7.79 2.32
N VAL A 33 6.26 7.03 1.57
CA VAL A 33 7.59 6.60 2.01
C VAL A 33 8.37 7.77 2.60
N ASN A 34 8.88 7.58 3.82
CA ASN A 34 9.66 8.60 4.49
C ASN A 34 10.94 8.88 3.69
N THR A 35 10.94 10.02 2.99
CA THR A 35 12.03 10.41 2.10
C THR A 35 13.37 10.50 2.83
N GLU A 36 13.39 10.87 4.12
CA GLU A 36 14.62 10.92 4.94
C GLU A 36 15.29 9.55 5.17
N LYS A 37 14.56 8.48 4.86
CA LYS A 37 15.01 7.09 4.98
C LYS A 37 15.33 6.45 3.63
N VAL A 38 15.16 7.18 2.52
CA VAL A 38 15.43 6.66 1.18
C VAL A 38 16.93 6.74 0.85
N LEU A 39 17.48 5.66 0.32
CA LEU A 39 18.88 5.56 -0.15
C LEU A 39 19.01 5.55 -1.68
N GLY A 40 17.92 5.26 -2.39
CA GLY A 40 17.85 5.13 -3.84
C GLY A 40 18.12 3.70 -4.33
N PRO A 41 17.64 3.33 -5.53
CA PRO A 41 17.70 1.96 -6.04
C PRO A 41 19.13 1.42 -6.24
N MET A 42 20.11 2.31 -6.39
CA MET A 42 21.52 1.92 -6.51
C MET A 42 22.04 1.21 -5.26
N ALA A 43 21.55 1.57 -4.07
CA ALA A 43 21.94 0.91 -2.82
C ALA A 43 21.51 -0.57 -2.78
N CYS A 44 20.49 -0.94 -3.57
CA CYS A 44 19.99 -2.31 -3.67
C CYS A 44 20.76 -3.13 -4.72
N MET A 45 21.24 -2.48 -5.78
CA MET A 45 21.84 -3.12 -6.97
C MET A 45 23.05 -4.00 -6.64
N ASP A 46 23.85 -3.63 -5.63
CA ASP A 46 25.07 -4.37 -5.29
C ASP A 46 24.80 -5.85 -4.98
N CYS A 47 23.65 -6.15 -4.37
CA CYS A 47 23.19 -7.50 -4.05
C CYS A 47 22.04 -8.00 -4.95
N HIS A 48 21.21 -7.10 -5.49
CA HIS A 48 19.99 -7.41 -6.25
C HIS A 48 20.07 -6.95 -7.71
N LYS A 49 21.09 -7.45 -8.43
CA LYS A 49 21.37 -7.04 -9.82
C LYS A 49 20.24 -7.39 -10.78
N ALA A 50 19.70 -8.60 -10.66
CA ALA A 50 18.65 -9.10 -11.54
C ALA A 50 17.34 -8.29 -11.36
N GLU A 51 16.99 -8.01 -10.11
CA GLU A 51 15.85 -7.17 -9.74
C GLU A 51 16.05 -5.74 -10.27
N TYR A 52 17.24 -5.17 -10.10
CA TYR A 52 17.57 -3.83 -10.59
C TYR A 52 17.44 -3.74 -12.12
N GLN A 53 17.98 -4.72 -12.86
CA GLN A 53 17.84 -4.78 -14.32
C GLN A 53 16.36 -4.87 -14.74
N ALA A 54 15.57 -5.68 -14.04
CA ALA A 54 14.14 -5.77 -14.32
C ALA A 54 13.42 -4.46 -14.02
N PHE A 55 13.76 -3.78 -12.91
CA PHE A 55 13.25 -2.46 -12.54
C PHE A 55 13.50 -1.41 -13.63
N MET A 56 14.70 -1.37 -14.22
CA MET A 56 15.02 -0.44 -15.31
C MET A 56 14.12 -0.62 -16.53
N ASN A 57 13.52 -1.80 -16.71
CA ASN A 57 12.60 -2.09 -17.80
C ASN A 57 11.11 -1.81 -17.48
N MET A 58 10.78 -1.48 -16.22
CA MET A 58 9.39 -1.22 -15.79
C MET A 58 8.93 0.18 -16.18
N LYS A 59 7.62 0.34 -16.40
CA LYS A 59 7.03 1.67 -16.65
C LYS A 59 7.27 2.65 -15.51
N HIS A 60 7.36 2.16 -14.28
CA HIS A 60 7.69 2.95 -13.11
C HIS A 60 9.02 3.69 -13.24
N GLN A 61 10.07 3.03 -13.74
CA GLN A 61 11.36 3.69 -13.99
C GLN A 61 11.34 4.50 -15.28
N LYS A 62 10.75 3.96 -16.35
CA LYS A 62 10.66 4.64 -17.66
C LYS A 62 9.92 5.97 -17.61
N ALA A 63 9.04 6.18 -16.64
CA ALA A 63 8.41 7.48 -16.39
C ALA A 63 9.42 8.56 -16.00
N PHE A 64 10.58 8.21 -15.45
CA PHE A 64 11.62 9.14 -15.03
C PHE A 64 12.68 9.39 -16.13
N ASP A 65 13.30 8.34 -16.65
CA ASP A 65 14.42 8.45 -17.61
C ASP A 65 13.95 8.39 -19.08
N GLY A 66 12.83 7.72 -19.35
CA GLY A 66 12.31 7.52 -20.69
C GLY A 66 13.08 6.47 -21.48
N THR A 67 12.50 6.06 -22.61
CA THR A 67 13.16 5.23 -23.62
C THR A 67 12.78 5.72 -25.00
N VAL A 68 13.34 5.11 -26.05
CA VAL A 68 12.97 5.41 -27.45
C VAL A 68 11.45 5.28 -27.65
N ASP A 69 10.82 4.29 -27.01
CA ASP A 69 9.39 3.99 -27.15
C ASP A 69 8.54 4.43 -25.94
N PHE A 70 9.15 5.12 -24.97
CA PHE A 70 8.45 5.58 -23.77
C PHE A 70 8.88 6.99 -23.40
N GLU A 71 8.04 7.97 -23.74
CA GLU A 71 8.31 9.35 -23.37
C GLU A 71 8.24 9.53 -21.84
N PRO A 72 9.26 10.13 -21.20
CA PRO A 72 9.26 10.34 -19.76
C PRO A 72 8.23 11.41 -19.36
N LEU A 73 7.72 11.32 -18.12
CA LEU A 73 6.57 12.08 -17.64
C LEU A 73 6.72 13.60 -17.84
N GLN A 74 7.89 14.15 -17.55
CA GLN A 74 8.17 15.59 -17.69
C GLN A 74 8.06 16.12 -19.12
N ARG A 75 8.06 15.25 -20.13
CA ARG A 75 7.93 15.64 -21.55
C ARG A 75 6.51 15.46 -22.09
N LYS A 76 5.63 14.75 -21.37
CA LYS A 76 4.28 14.47 -21.85
C LYS A 76 3.44 15.76 -21.91
N PRO A 77 2.73 16.04 -23.02
CA PRO A 77 1.85 17.20 -23.13
C PRO A 77 0.77 17.26 -22.04
N ALA A 78 0.20 16.11 -21.68
CA ALA A 78 -0.79 16.01 -20.60
C ALA A 78 -0.23 16.47 -19.24
N ALA A 79 1.04 16.15 -18.94
CA ALA A 79 1.69 16.59 -17.72
C ALA A 79 1.90 18.11 -17.71
N GLN A 80 2.30 18.69 -18.85
CA GLN A 80 2.47 20.14 -18.99
C GLN A 80 1.14 20.89 -18.82
N ALA A 81 0.05 20.37 -19.39
CA ALA A 81 -1.28 20.95 -19.21
C ALA A 81 -1.75 20.93 -17.75
N ILE A 82 -1.44 19.87 -17.00
CA ILE A 82 -1.74 19.79 -15.56
C ILE A 82 -0.91 20.81 -14.78
N LEU A 83 0.40 20.91 -15.07
CA LEU A 83 1.29 21.88 -14.44
C LEU A 83 0.81 23.32 -14.65
N GLU A 84 0.39 23.66 -15.86
CA GLU A 84 -0.15 24.99 -16.19
C GLU A 84 -1.41 25.29 -15.36
N LYS A 85 -2.38 24.38 -15.33
CA LYS A 85 -3.62 24.54 -14.55
C LYS A 85 -3.39 24.65 -13.04
N LEU A 86 -2.34 23.99 -12.53
CA LEU A 86 -1.96 24.03 -11.12
C LEU A 86 -0.93 25.13 -10.79
N GLU A 87 -0.49 25.90 -11.79
CA GLU A 87 0.55 26.93 -11.65
C GLU A 87 1.88 26.38 -11.07
N LEU A 88 2.19 25.13 -11.41
CA LEU A 88 3.40 24.43 -10.98
C LEU A 88 4.47 24.47 -12.07
N ARG A 89 5.75 24.55 -11.67
CA ARG A 89 6.86 24.65 -12.62
C ARG A 89 7.44 23.31 -13.08
N SER A 90 7.16 22.22 -12.35
CA SER A 90 7.82 20.94 -12.60
C SER A 90 7.08 19.78 -11.95
N VAL A 91 7.00 18.66 -12.67
CA VAL A 91 6.54 17.36 -12.13
C VAL A 91 7.51 16.74 -11.12
N LYS A 92 8.73 17.27 -10.98
CA LYS A 92 9.70 16.82 -9.96
C LYS A 92 9.51 17.54 -8.63
N ARG A 93 8.28 17.94 -8.32
CA ARG A 93 7.84 18.57 -7.07
C ARG A 93 6.48 18.01 -6.67
N GLU A 94 6.11 18.22 -5.42
CA GLU A 94 4.77 17.89 -4.95
C GLU A 94 3.70 18.68 -5.73
N PRO A 95 2.53 18.07 -6.00
CA PRO A 95 2.08 16.75 -5.52
C PRO A 95 2.55 15.56 -6.39
N CYS A 96 3.24 15.80 -7.51
CA CYS A 96 3.55 14.78 -8.51
C CYS A 96 4.56 13.73 -7.99
N THR A 97 5.48 14.15 -7.12
CA THR A 97 6.51 13.29 -6.52
C THR A 97 5.98 12.30 -5.49
N THR A 98 4.78 12.52 -4.95
CA THR A 98 4.12 11.53 -4.07
C THR A 98 3.86 10.20 -4.79
N CYS A 99 3.65 10.22 -6.12
CA CYS A 99 3.25 9.01 -6.87
C CYS A 99 4.20 8.58 -7.98
N HIS A 100 4.91 9.51 -8.64
CA HIS A 100 5.63 9.20 -9.88
C HIS A 100 7.14 8.97 -9.70
N TYR A 101 7.68 9.29 -8.53
CA TYR A 101 9.12 9.39 -8.35
C TYR A 101 9.54 8.89 -6.97
N THR A 102 10.76 8.33 -6.91
CA THR A 102 11.47 8.20 -5.64
C THR A 102 12.35 9.41 -5.44
N SER A 103 12.21 10.02 -4.27
CA SER A 103 13.03 11.14 -3.84
C SER A 103 13.85 10.77 -2.62
N GLN A 104 15.03 11.36 -2.49
CA GLN A 104 15.92 11.18 -1.35
C GLN A 104 16.47 12.55 -0.89
N PRO A 105 17.04 12.64 0.33
CA PRO A 105 17.64 13.87 0.82
C PRO A 105 18.91 14.20 0.01
N ASP A 106 19.07 15.48 -0.29
CA ASP A 106 20.22 16.08 -0.95
C ASP A 106 20.56 17.39 -0.20
N GLY A 107 21.32 17.24 0.89
CA GLY A 107 21.56 18.31 1.85
C GLY A 107 20.26 18.77 2.51
N ALA A 108 19.94 20.06 2.39
CA ALA A 108 18.70 20.64 2.93
C ALA A 108 17.49 20.52 1.98
N ARG A 109 17.65 19.83 0.83
CA ARG A 109 16.60 19.69 -0.18
C ARG A 109 16.26 18.21 -0.38
N THR A 110 15.09 17.97 -0.96
CA THR A 110 14.71 16.67 -1.48
C THR A 110 14.93 16.65 -2.99
N LYS A 111 15.54 15.58 -3.50
CA LYS A 111 15.82 15.40 -4.92
C LYS A 111 15.23 14.10 -5.42
N VAL A 112 14.53 14.18 -6.56
CA VAL A 112 14.11 13.01 -7.32
C VAL A 112 15.34 12.32 -7.91
N THR A 113 15.51 11.03 -7.61
CA THR A 113 16.66 10.22 -8.07
C THR A 113 16.27 9.06 -8.97
N ALA A 114 15.01 8.63 -8.94
CA ALA A 114 14.49 7.58 -9.81
C ALA A 114 12.99 7.77 -10.07
N GLY A 115 12.42 6.92 -10.93
CA GLY A 115 10.98 6.67 -10.94
C GLY A 115 10.52 5.97 -9.66
N VAL A 116 9.36 5.33 -9.68
CA VAL A 116 8.85 4.57 -8.51
C VAL A 116 9.74 3.34 -8.28
N SER A 117 10.64 3.41 -7.32
CA SER A 117 11.73 2.44 -7.13
C SER A 117 11.47 1.40 -6.03
N CYS A 118 12.48 0.58 -5.72
CA CYS A 118 12.40 -0.49 -4.71
C CYS A 118 11.78 0.00 -3.39
N GLU A 119 12.24 1.14 -2.90
CA GLU A 119 11.84 1.70 -1.60
C GLU A 119 10.41 2.25 -1.61
N SER A 120 9.83 2.53 -2.78
CA SER A 120 8.41 2.86 -2.94
C SER A 120 7.48 1.68 -2.58
N CYS A 121 7.96 0.45 -2.69
CA CYS A 121 7.22 -0.76 -2.31
C CYS A 121 7.72 -1.38 -1.00
N HIS A 122 9.03 -1.30 -0.73
CA HIS A 122 9.69 -1.96 0.39
C HIS A 122 9.96 -1.06 1.60
N GLY A 123 9.61 0.23 1.52
CA GLY A 123 9.93 1.24 2.53
C GLY A 123 11.37 1.77 2.39
N GLY A 124 11.65 2.95 2.98
CA GLY A 124 12.97 3.57 2.92
C GLY A 124 14.03 2.73 3.64
N ALA A 125 15.14 2.43 2.96
CA ALA A 125 16.10 1.41 3.35
C ALA A 125 17.12 1.81 4.40
N LYS A 126 17.24 3.10 4.74
CA LYS A 126 18.29 3.63 5.62
C LYS A 126 18.46 2.87 6.93
N ASP A 127 17.36 2.44 7.55
CA ASP A 127 17.39 1.79 8.87
C ASP A 127 17.41 0.25 8.79
N TRP A 128 17.08 -0.36 7.65
CA TRP A 128 16.99 -1.82 7.52
C TRP A 128 17.97 -2.45 6.52
N LEU A 129 18.65 -1.65 5.67
CA LEU A 129 19.58 -2.17 4.66
C LEU A 129 20.70 -3.02 5.29
N GLY A 130 21.26 -2.60 6.42
CA GLY A 130 22.31 -3.38 7.10
C GLY A 130 21.78 -4.57 7.91
N ILE A 131 20.48 -4.62 8.19
CA ILE A 131 19.85 -5.69 8.98
C ILE A 131 19.43 -6.83 8.05
N HIS A 132 18.77 -6.50 6.95
CA HIS A 132 18.14 -7.51 6.09
C HIS A 132 19.13 -8.49 5.46
N ASN A 133 20.37 -8.07 5.23
CA ASN A 133 21.43 -8.86 4.60
C ASN A 133 22.42 -9.51 5.59
N ASN A 134 22.26 -9.26 6.88
CA ASN A 134 23.14 -9.84 7.89
C ASN A 134 22.62 -11.23 8.27
N TYR A 135 23.17 -12.32 7.75
CA TYR A 135 22.69 -13.68 8.08
C TYR A 135 23.28 -14.25 9.37
N GLY A 136 24.14 -13.50 10.07
CA GLY A 136 24.80 -13.91 11.30
C GLY A 136 26.08 -14.71 11.08
N MET A 137 26.45 -15.47 12.11
CA MET A 137 27.61 -16.35 12.14
C MET A 137 27.18 -17.77 12.51
N ASP A 138 27.94 -18.78 12.07
CA ASP A 138 27.77 -20.15 12.52
C ASP A 138 28.39 -20.37 13.91
N ALA A 139 28.28 -21.59 14.44
CA ALA A 139 28.83 -21.94 15.75
C ALA A 139 30.37 -21.85 15.82
N GLN A 140 31.05 -21.76 14.68
CA GLN A 140 32.50 -21.65 14.54
C GLN A 140 32.94 -20.19 14.31
N GLY A 141 32.00 -19.25 14.26
CA GLY A 141 32.27 -17.83 14.04
C GLY A 141 32.45 -17.44 12.57
N ASN A 142 32.11 -18.29 11.61
CA ASN A 142 32.14 -17.95 10.18
C ASN A 142 30.84 -17.28 9.75
N LYS A 143 30.93 -16.37 8.78
CA LYS A 143 29.74 -15.73 8.18
C LYS A 143 28.84 -16.76 7.52
N THR A 144 27.56 -16.71 7.86
CA THR A 144 26.54 -17.55 7.23
C THR A 144 25.97 -16.90 5.98
N THR A 145 25.22 -17.69 5.22
CA THR A 145 24.44 -17.26 4.06
C THR A 145 22.95 -17.35 4.40
N ARG A 146 22.10 -16.91 3.47
CA ARG A 146 20.64 -17.14 3.56
C ARG A 146 20.28 -18.60 3.83
N ASP A 147 20.99 -19.52 3.18
CA ASP A 147 20.65 -20.94 3.19
C ASP A 147 21.20 -21.65 4.44
N THR A 148 22.20 -21.05 5.09
CA THR A 148 22.84 -21.59 6.30
C THR A 148 22.59 -20.74 7.56
N GLU A 149 21.68 -19.78 7.48
CA GLU A 149 21.29 -18.93 8.61
C GLU A 149 20.60 -19.76 9.70
N LEU A 150 20.99 -19.54 10.95
CA LEU A 150 20.37 -20.19 12.11
C LEU A 150 18.91 -19.72 12.28
N PRO A 151 17.97 -20.61 12.64
CA PRO A 151 16.55 -20.25 12.76
C PRO A 151 16.27 -19.06 13.70
N ASP A 152 16.92 -19.01 14.86
CA ASP A 152 16.73 -17.93 15.85
C ASP A 152 17.28 -16.59 15.34
N HIS A 153 18.43 -16.63 14.64
CA HIS A 153 18.98 -15.47 13.98
C HIS A 153 18.02 -14.95 12.90
N ARG A 154 17.48 -15.86 12.07
CA ARG A 154 16.50 -15.53 11.04
C ARG A 154 15.26 -14.86 11.62
N ALA A 155 14.68 -15.44 12.67
CA ALA A 155 13.51 -14.87 13.33
C ALA A 155 13.80 -13.45 13.83
N THR A 156 14.94 -13.25 14.49
CA THR A 156 15.38 -11.96 15.02
C THR A 156 15.59 -10.93 13.90
N ARG A 157 16.34 -11.30 12.86
CA ARG A 157 16.62 -10.44 11.70
C ARG A 157 15.34 -10.00 11.01
N LEU A 158 14.41 -10.92 10.78
CA LEU A 158 13.14 -10.62 10.12
C LEU A 158 12.28 -9.67 10.96
N ALA A 159 12.22 -9.88 12.28
CA ALA A 159 11.51 -8.99 13.19
C ALA A 159 12.13 -7.59 13.24
N GLN A 160 13.46 -7.51 13.37
CA GLN A 160 14.19 -6.24 13.38
C GLN A 160 14.08 -5.48 12.05
N SER A 161 14.17 -6.18 10.92
CA SER A 161 14.01 -5.55 9.60
C SER A 161 12.63 -4.94 9.44
N THR A 162 11.57 -5.67 9.85
CA THR A 162 10.19 -5.14 9.82
C THR A 162 10.01 -3.98 10.79
N GLN A 163 10.57 -4.05 11.99
CA GLN A 163 10.51 -2.95 12.96
C GLN A 163 11.22 -1.69 12.44
N ALA A 164 12.32 -1.86 11.70
CA ALA A 164 13.06 -0.78 11.05
C ALA A 164 12.37 -0.26 9.75
N GLY A 165 11.19 -0.77 9.41
CA GLY A 165 10.37 -0.26 8.30
C GLY A 165 10.49 -1.05 6.99
N MET A 166 11.18 -2.18 6.97
CA MET A 166 11.22 -3.06 5.79
C MET A 166 9.86 -3.73 5.58
N ILE A 167 9.26 -3.48 4.42
CA ILE A 167 8.11 -4.24 3.93
C ILE A 167 8.64 -5.38 3.07
N ARG A 168 8.37 -6.62 3.49
CA ARG A 168 8.90 -7.81 2.83
C ARG A 168 7.92 -8.38 1.80
N PRO A 169 8.39 -9.08 0.75
CA PRO A 169 7.51 -9.69 -0.25
C PRO A 169 6.45 -10.66 0.30
N ASP A 170 6.71 -11.31 1.44
CA ASP A 170 5.76 -12.22 2.11
C ASP A 170 4.64 -11.47 2.86
N GLN A 171 4.79 -10.16 3.07
CA GLN A 171 3.80 -9.27 3.66
C GLN A 171 2.84 -8.74 2.59
N LEU A 172 2.08 -9.65 1.98
CA LEU A 172 1.25 -9.37 0.80
C LEU A 172 0.35 -8.12 0.97
N PHE A 173 -0.31 -7.98 2.12
CA PHE A 173 -1.16 -6.82 2.38
C PHE A 173 -0.35 -5.51 2.29
N GLN A 174 0.75 -5.41 3.04
CA GLN A 174 1.58 -4.21 3.12
C GLN A 174 2.21 -3.84 1.78
N VAL A 175 2.70 -4.83 1.02
CA VAL A 175 3.25 -4.59 -0.33
C VAL A 175 2.17 -4.07 -1.28
N ALA A 176 1.01 -4.73 -1.28
CA ALA A 176 -0.09 -4.36 -2.17
C ALA A 176 -0.66 -2.97 -1.84
N GLU A 177 -0.76 -2.64 -0.55
CA GLU A 177 -1.28 -1.35 -0.05
C GLU A 177 -0.51 -0.16 -0.65
N ASN A 178 0.82 -0.26 -0.75
CA ASN A 178 1.66 0.78 -1.37
C ASN A 178 1.30 1.06 -2.84
N CYS A 179 0.79 0.07 -3.58
CA CYS A 179 0.34 0.28 -4.96
C CYS A 179 -0.90 1.19 -4.99
N PHE A 180 -1.87 0.93 -4.12
CA PHE A 180 -3.15 1.66 -4.11
C PHE A 180 -3.03 3.09 -3.60
N GLN A 181 -2.00 3.43 -2.82
CA GLN A 181 -1.72 4.81 -2.41
C GLN A 181 -1.56 5.76 -3.60
N CYS A 182 -1.02 5.26 -4.71
CA CYS A 182 -0.82 6.05 -5.94
C CYS A 182 -1.94 5.78 -6.97
N HIS A 183 -2.33 4.52 -7.14
CA HIS A 183 -3.25 4.12 -8.19
C HIS A 183 -4.71 4.53 -7.95
N THR A 184 -5.04 5.06 -6.76
CA THR A 184 -6.33 5.71 -6.43
C THR A 184 -6.31 7.24 -6.54
N VAL A 185 -5.13 7.87 -6.61
CA VAL A 185 -4.93 9.33 -6.70
C VAL A 185 -5.78 10.10 -5.66
N PRO A 186 -5.47 9.99 -4.36
CA PRO A 186 -6.29 10.58 -3.30
C PRO A 186 -5.99 12.09 -3.13
N ASN A 187 -6.24 12.89 -4.17
CA ASN A 187 -6.00 14.33 -4.22
C ASN A 187 -7.08 15.06 -5.06
N GLU A 188 -8.01 15.71 -4.37
CA GLU A 188 -9.15 16.41 -4.99
C GLU A 188 -8.72 17.57 -5.90
N GLU A 189 -7.78 18.42 -5.47
CA GLU A 189 -7.33 19.58 -6.26
C GLU A 189 -6.64 19.14 -7.55
N LEU A 190 -5.78 18.13 -7.47
CA LEU A 190 -5.06 17.57 -8.62
C LEU A 190 -6.04 17.12 -9.72
N VAL A 191 -7.17 16.54 -9.33
CA VAL A 191 -8.21 16.09 -10.27
C VAL A 191 -9.10 17.25 -10.71
N ASN A 192 -9.74 17.95 -9.77
CA ASN A 192 -10.76 18.96 -10.09
C ASN A 192 -10.17 20.19 -10.79
N LYS A 193 -9.01 20.68 -10.33
CA LYS A 193 -8.33 21.85 -10.93
C LYS A 193 -7.34 21.42 -12.00
N GLY A 194 -6.48 20.45 -11.68
CA GLY A 194 -5.43 19.99 -12.60
C GLY A 194 -5.95 19.22 -13.80
N GLY A 195 -7.12 18.59 -13.71
CA GLY A 195 -7.65 17.70 -14.75
C GLY A 195 -6.90 16.36 -14.83
N HIS A 196 -6.21 15.97 -13.76
CA HIS A 196 -5.62 14.65 -13.64
C HIS A 196 -6.73 13.59 -13.53
N THR A 197 -6.48 12.38 -14.04
CA THR A 197 -7.42 11.26 -13.83
C THR A 197 -7.48 10.86 -12.36
N ALA A 198 -8.68 10.61 -11.84
CA ALA A 198 -8.90 10.21 -10.45
C ALA A 198 -8.59 8.70 -10.25
N GLY A 199 -7.34 8.33 -10.45
CA GLY A 199 -6.87 6.95 -10.38
C GLY A 199 -6.48 6.37 -11.74
N SER A 200 -6.38 5.05 -11.78
CA SER A 200 -5.99 4.26 -12.95
C SER A 200 -6.76 2.93 -12.95
N PRO A 201 -6.82 2.20 -14.08
CA PRO A 201 -7.46 0.89 -14.15
C PRO A 201 -6.60 -0.22 -13.52
N PHE A 202 -5.88 0.12 -12.44
CA PHE A 202 -4.99 -0.80 -11.73
C PHE A 202 -5.80 -1.94 -11.11
N GLU A 203 -5.35 -3.15 -11.37
CA GLU A 203 -5.82 -4.35 -10.69
C GLU A 203 -4.57 -5.15 -10.32
N LEU A 204 -4.46 -5.54 -9.04
CA LEU A 204 -3.22 -6.02 -8.45
C LEU A 204 -2.63 -7.22 -9.19
N VAL A 205 -3.42 -8.22 -9.56
CA VAL A 205 -2.89 -9.44 -10.20
C VAL A 205 -2.37 -9.13 -11.61
N SER A 206 -3.19 -8.52 -12.45
CA SER A 206 -2.84 -8.24 -13.85
C SER A 206 -1.64 -7.31 -13.98
N TRP A 207 -1.44 -6.37 -13.05
CA TRP A 207 -0.27 -5.48 -13.07
C TRP A 207 0.96 -6.12 -12.42
N ALA A 208 0.80 -6.79 -11.27
CA ALA A 208 1.93 -7.40 -10.58
C ALA A 208 2.49 -8.62 -11.33
N GLN A 209 1.63 -9.43 -11.95
CA GLN A 209 2.05 -10.60 -12.73
C GLN A 209 2.59 -10.24 -14.12
N GLY A 210 2.49 -8.97 -14.54
CA GLY A 210 3.17 -8.45 -15.72
C GLY A 210 4.60 -8.04 -15.40
N GLU A 211 4.80 -6.80 -14.96
CA GLU A 211 6.13 -6.20 -14.77
C GLU A 211 6.75 -6.44 -13.37
N VAL A 212 5.93 -6.67 -12.33
CA VAL A 212 6.34 -6.52 -10.91
C VAL A 212 6.35 -7.85 -10.14
N ARG A 213 6.72 -8.96 -10.79
CA ARG A 213 6.71 -10.30 -10.14
C ARG A 213 7.69 -10.43 -8.98
N HIS A 214 8.92 -9.96 -9.17
CA HIS A 214 10.01 -9.88 -8.18
C HIS A 214 10.41 -11.20 -7.48
N ASN A 215 10.31 -12.35 -8.17
CA ASN A 215 10.59 -13.67 -7.57
C ASN A 215 11.91 -14.29 -8.04
N PHE A 216 12.93 -13.46 -8.15
CA PHE A 216 14.29 -13.85 -8.52
C PHE A 216 14.96 -14.76 -7.48
N MET A 217 14.57 -14.61 -6.21
CA MET A 217 15.10 -15.41 -5.11
C MET A 217 14.80 -16.91 -5.26
N LEU A 218 13.74 -17.29 -5.97
CA LEU A 218 13.35 -18.68 -6.24
C LEU A 218 14.23 -19.35 -7.32
N SER A 219 15.02 -18.56 -8.05
CA SER A 219 15.84 -18.98 -9.17
C SER A 219 17.31 -18.55 -9.01
N ASN A 220 17.71 -18.13 -7.80
CA ASN A 220 19.02 -17.55 -7.51
C ASN A 220 19.41 -16.43 -8.50
N GLY A 221 18.45 -15.57 -8.84
CA GLY A 221 18.66 -14.42 -9.73
C GLY A 221 18.43 -14.69 -11.21
N ALA A 222 18.21 -15.94 -11.64
CA ALA A 222 18.15 -16.28 -13.06
C ALA A 222 16.85 -15.85 -13.76
N GLU A 223 15.72 -15.96 -13.06
CA GLU A 223 14.37 -15.82 -13.62
C GLU A 223 13.44 -15.05 -12.71
N ASN A 224 12.62 -14.19 -13.30
CA ASN A 224 11.53 -13.51 -12.61
C ASN A 224 10.27 -14.38 -12.58
N ARG A 225 10.29 -15.39 -11.73
CA ARG A 225 9.26 -16.45 -11.69
C ARG A 225 7.91 -15.91 -11.20
N GLU A 226 6.86 -16.69 -11.40
CA GLU A 226 5.59 -16.53 -10.68
C GLU A 226 5.69 -17.25 -9.32
N ALA A 227 5.54 -16.56 -8.16
CA ALA A 227 5.19 -17.08 -6.81
C ALA A 227 5.63 -16.09 -5.69
N PRO A 228 4.85 -15.75 -4.62
CA PRO A 228 4.79 -16.69 -3.48
C PRO A 228 3.56 -16.67 -2.52
N LYS A 229 2.97 -17.84 -2.24
CA LYS A 229 2.47 -18.21 -0.89
C LYS A 229 3.22 -19.50 -0.51
N ALA A 230 4.55 -19.36 -0.51
CA ALA A 230 5.58 -20.39 -0.50
C ALA A 230 5.34 -21.50 -1.55
N ASP A 231 5.64 -21.15 -2.80
CA ASP A 231 5.83 -22.03 -3.95
C ASP A 231 4.59 -22.57 -4.68
N ASN A 232 3.38 -22.17 -4.27
CA ASN A 232 2.17 -22.36 -5.09
C ASN A 232 1.71 -21.04 -5.76
N PRO A 233 2.02 -20.80 -7.06
CA PRO A 233 1.64 -19.58 -7.76
C PRO A 233 0.13 -19.38 -7.86
N VAL A 234 -0.65 -20.46 -7.96
CA VAL A 234 -2.10 -20.38 -8.11
C VAL A 234 -2.73 -19.86 -6.81
N GLU A 235 -2.36 -20.43 -5.67
CA GLU A 235 -2.87 -19.98 -4.37
C GLU A 235 -2.42 -18.58 -4.02
N HIS A 236 -1.16 -18.24 -4.34
CA HIS A 236 -0.69 -16.88 -4.19
C HIS A 236 -1.56 -15.90 -4.97
N ARG A 237 -1.77 -16.16 -6.28
CA ARG A 237 -2.60 -15.29 -7.13
C ARG A 237 -4.03 -15.16 -6.63
N ARG A 238 -4.64 -16.24 -6.13
CA ARG A 238 -5.98 -16.18 -5.53
C ARG A 238 -6.02 -15.24 -4.33
N LEU A 239 -5.04 -15.34 -3.43
CA LEU A 239 -4.98 -14.44 -2.27
C LEU A 239 -4.65 -13.00 -2.69
N MET A 240 -3.73 -12.80 -3.64
CA MET A 240 -3.46 -11.48 -4.23
C MET A 240 -4.73 -10.86 -4.80
N TYR A 241 -5.53 -11.62 -5.54
CA TYR A 241 -6.77 -11.11 -6.11
C TYR A 241 -7.72 -10.59 -5.04
N VAL A 242 -7.98 -11.38 -3.99
CA VAL A 242 -8.86 -10.97 -2.88
C VAL A 242 -8.31 -9.71 -2.20
N ILE A 243 -7.04 -9.72 -1.80
CA ILE A 243 -6.40 -8.59 -1.12
C ILE A 243 -6.38 -7.33 -2.00
N GLY A 244 -6.11 -7.48 -3.30
CA GLY A 244 -6.16 -6.39 -4.27
C GLY A 244 -7.55 -5.76 -4.37
N ARG A 245 -8.62 -6.57 -4.44
CA ARG A 245 -10.00 -6.04 -4.47
C ARG A 245 -10.38 -5.33 -3.17
N MET A 246 -9.92 -5.84 -2.03
CA MET A 246 -10.18 -5.21 -0.74
C MET A 246 -9.46 -3.88 -0.59
N LEU A 247 -8.17 -3.82 -0.98
CA LEU A 247 -7.41 -2.58 -0.95
C LEU A 247 -7.95 -1.55 -1.95
N ASP A 248 -8.48 -1.98 -3.09
CA ASP A 248 -9.15 -1.08 -4.03
C ASP A 248 -10.34 -0.39 -3.38
N LEU A 249 -11.20 -1.15 -2.69
CA LEU A 249 -12.32 -0.58 -1.92
C LEU A 249 -11.82 0.32 -0.79
N GLU A 250 -10.88 -0.15 0.03
CA GLU A 250 -10.32 0.61 1.16
C GLU A 250 -9.80 1.97 0.69
N HIS A 251 -8.89 1.98 -0.29
CA HIS A 251 -8.26 3.21 -0.73
C HIS A 251 -9.22 4.11 -1.52
N SER A 252 -10.23 3.55 -2.18
CA SER A 252 -11.30 4.34 -2.80
C SER A 252 -12.15 5.06 -1.75
N LEU A 253 -12.48 4.40 -0.64
CA LEU A 253 -13.18 5.02 0.49
C LEU A 253 -12.32 6.11 1.14
N ARG A 254 -11.04 5.85 1.39
CA ARG A 254 -10.09 6.86 1.92
C ARG A 254 -9.90 8.04 0.96
N ALA A 255 -9.90 7.80 -0.34
CA ALA A 255 -9.82 8.86 -1.33
C ALA A 255 -11.11 9.69 -1.36
N ALA A 256 -12.28 9.04 -1.35
CA ALA A 256 -13.58 9.72 -1.24
C ALA A 256 -13.69 10.56 0.03
N ALA A 257 -13.13 10.08 1.14
CA ALA A 257 -13.10 10.78 2.43
C ALA A 257 -12.41 12.16 2.37
N LYS A 258 -11.54 12.37 1.37
CA LYS A 258 -10.87 13.66 1.14
C LYS A 258 -11.68 14.66 0.30
N ALA A 259 -12.81 14.25 -0.27
CA ALA A 259 -13.62 15.15 -1.08
C ALA A 259 -14.30 16.21 -0.21
N THR A 260 -14.20 17.47 -0.63
CA THR A 260 -14.79 18.62 0.08
C THR A 260 -15.96 19.23 -0.70
N GLN A 261 -16.07 18.91 -1.99
CA GLN A 261 -17.15 19.40 -2.85
C GLN A 261 -17.57 18.36 -3.90
N GLU A 262 -18.74 18.56 -4.50
CA GLU A 262 -19.16 17.79 -5.66
C GLU A 262 -18.27 18.12 -6.88
N GLY A 263 -18.06 17.15 -7.76
CA GLY A 263 -17.24 17.33 -8.95
C GLY A 263 -16.61 16.03 -9.46
N PRO A 264 -15.77 16.12 -10.51
CA PRO A 264 -15.17 14.96 -11.17
C PRO A 264 -14.44 14.01 -10.22
N TYR A 265 -13.77 14.54 -9.19
CA TYR A 265 -13.05 13.73 -8.21
C TYR A 265 -13.98 12.77 -7.44
N ILE A 266 -14.97 13.31 -6.72
CA ILE A 266 -15.86 12.48 -5.90
C ILE A 266 -16.74 11.57 -6.77
N GLU A 267 -17.14 12.02 -7.97
CA GLU A 267 -17.89 11.16 -8.91
C GLU A 267 -17.08 9.92 -9.33
N ALA A 268 -15.80 10.11 -9.64
CA ALA A 268 -14.92 8.98 -9.95
C ALA A 268 -14.70 8.07 -8.72
N MET A 269 -14.58 8.64 -7.52
CA MET A 269 -14.46 7.84 -6.30
C MET A 269 -15.74 7.05 -5.98
N LYS A 270 -16.93 7.63 -6.17
CA LYS A 270 -18.22 6.93 -6.05
C LYS A 270 -18.26 5.73 -6.98
N GLN A 271 -17.94 5.92 -8.26
CA GLN A 271 -17.90 4.85 -9.26
C GLN A 271 -16.91 3.74 -8.86
N ARG A 272 -15.73 4.11 -8.36
CA ARG A 272 -14.70 3.15 -7.95
C ARG A 272 -15.09 2.36 -6.70
N VAL A 273 -15.71 3.00 -5.71
CA VAL A 273 -16.27 2.32 -4.53
C VAL A 273 -17.34 1.32 -4.96
N THR A 274 -18.29 1.73 -5.81
CA THR A 274 -19.33 0.83 -6.33
C THR A 274 -18.74 -0.38 -7.05
N ALA A 275 -17.85 -0.15 -8.01
CA ALA A 275 -17.23 -1.23 -8.78
C ALA A 275 -16.40 -2.20 -7.90
N SER A 276 -15.70 -1.66 -6.90
CA SER A 276 -14.91 -2.48 -5.96
C SER A 276 -15.82 -3.32 -5.06
N SER A 277 -16.92 -2.73 -4.56
CA SER A 277 -17.92 -3.44 -3.75
C SER A 277 -18.61 -4.55 -4.55
N GLU A 278 -18.95 -4.33 -5.81
CA GLU A 278 -19.52 -5.36 -6.69
C GLU A 278 -18.56 -6.55 -6.87
N LYS A 279 -17.27 -6.29 -7.10
CA LYS A 279 -16.25 -7.34 -7.19
C LYS A 279 -16.09 -8.12 -5.89
N LEU A 280 -16.23 -7.46 -4.75
CA LEU A 280 -16.19 -8.11 -3.44
C LEU A 280 -17.45 -8.93 -3.15
N LYS A 281 -18.63 -8.51 -3.62
CA LYS A 281 -19.88 -9.30 -3.58
C LYS A 281 -19.79 -10.56 -4.46
N GLU A 282 -19.14 -10.46 -5.62
CA GLU A 282 -18.83 -11.60 -6.47
C GLU A 282 -17.91 -12.59 -5.74
N ILE A 283 -16.83 -12.12 -5.10
CA ILE A 283 -15.95 -12.95 -4.26
C ILE A 283 -16.72 -13.59 -3.10
N GLN A 284 -17.57 -12.81 -2.42
CA GLN A 284 -18.41 -13.29 -1.32
C GLN A 284 -19.30 -14.47 -1.75
N THR A 285 -19.86 -14.38 -2.96
CA THR A 285 -20.73 -15.40 -3.54
C THR A 285 -19.94 -16.65 -3.94
N LEU A 286 -18.76 -16.47 -4.56
CA LEU A 286 -17.92 -17.57 -5.03
C LEU A 286 -17.21 -18.33 -3.90
N VAL A 287 -16.89 -17.65 -2.80
CA VAL A 287 -16.00 -18.17 -1.75
C VAL A 287 -16.71 -18.20 -0.40
N THR A 288 -17.41 -19.31 -0.12
CA THR A 288 -18.15 -19.52 1.14
C THR A 288 -17.27 -19.32 2.38
N ALA A 289 -15.98 -19.72 2.32
CA ALA A 289 -15.04 -19.58 3.42
C ALA A 289 -14.76 -18.11 3.81
N LEU A 290 -14.91 -17.17 2.86
CA LEU A 290 -14.72 -15.74 3.10
C LEU A 290 -16.04 -14.99 3.29
N ALA A 291 -17.17 -15.59 2.90
CA ALA A 291 -18.47 -14.92 2.85
C ALA A 291 -18.88 -14.21 4.15
N PRO A 292 -18.73 -14.80 5.36
CA PRO A 292 -19.05 -14.10 6.61
C PRO A 292 -18.12 -12.92 6.86
N THR A 293 -16.82 -13.12 6.65
CA THR A 293 -15.79 -12.11 6.92
C THR A 293 -15.91 -10.92 5.97
N ILE A 294 -16.26 -11.15 4.71
CA ILE A 294 -16.50 -10.11 3.71
C ILE A 294 -17.89 -9.45 3.89
N GLY A 295 -18.90 -10.20 4.34
CA GLY A 295 -20.27 -9.69 4.44
C GLY A 295 -20.45 -8.53 5.43
N GLU A 296 -19.75 -8.59 6.57
CA GLU A 296 -19.82 -7.52 7.58
C GLU A 296 -19.26 -6.18 7.06
N MET A 297 -18.11 -6.22 6.38
CA MET A 297 -17.53 -5.01 5.80
C MET A 297 -18.33 -4.47 4.61
N LEU A 298 -18.92 -5.35 3.78
CA LEU A 298 -19.77 -4.93 2.67
C LEU A 298 -21.05 -4.27 3.15
N THR A 299 -21.67 -4.79 4.21
CA THR A 299 -22.84 -4.16 4.82
C THR A 299 -22.51 -2.75 5.30
N ALA A 300 -21.34 -2.56 5.93
CA ALA A 300 -20.89 -1.23 6.33
C ALA A 300 -20.61 -0.32 5.12
N SER A 301 -20.00 -0.85 4.06
CA SER A 301 -19.72 -0.10 2.84
C SER A 301 -20.98 0.29 2.07
N ASP A 302 -22.00 -0.58 2.02
CA ASP A 302 -23.25 -0.31 1.33
C ASP A 302 -24.10 0.75 2.07
N ALA A 303 -23.98 0.81 3.40
CA ALA A 303 -24.63 1.84 4.21
C ALA A 303 -23.93 3.21 4.14
N ALA A 304 -22.65 3.23 3.75
CA ALA A 304 -21.82 4.42 3.78
C ALA A 304 -22.24 5.45 2.73
N LYS A 305 -22.33 6.72 3.13
CA LYS A 305 -22.60 7.81 2.19
C LYS A 305 -21.31 8.32 1.55
N VAL A 306 -21.03 7.86 0.33
CA VAL A 306 -19.88 8.35 -0.45
C VAL A 306 -20.20 9.73 -1.02
N GLN A 307 -19.98 10.78 -0.24
CA GLN A 307 -20.28 12.17 -0.58
C GLN A 307 -19.24 13.11 0.02
N PRO A 308 -19.16 14.36 -0.46
CA PRO A 308 -18.25 15.35 0.09
C PRO A 308 -18.44 15.61 1.59
N ASN A 309 -17.37 15.96 2.28
CA ASN A 309 -17.34 16.30 3.70
C ASN A 309 -17.83 15.18 4.64
N ASN A 310 -17.70 13.91 4.22
CA ASN A 310 -18.09 12.75 5.02
C ASN A 310 -16.90 11.90 5.50
N GLN A 311 -15.79 12.57 5.83
CA GLN A 311 -14.52 11.93 6.12
C GLN A 311 -14.63 10.87 7.23
N THR A 312 -15.24 11.22 8.37
CA THR A 312 -15.30 10.34 9.56
C THR A 312 -15.98 9.01 9.27
N GLU A 313 -17.11 9.01 8.56
CA GLU A 313 -17.83 7.78 8.22
C GLU A 313 -17.02 6.93 7.22
N LEU A 314 -16.49 7.56 6.17
CA LEU A 314 -15.74 6.86 5.12
C LEU A 314 -14.43 6.27 5.64
N ASP A 315 -13.70 6.99 6.49
CA ASP A 315 -12.49 6.48 7.14
C ASP A 315 -12.82 5.31 8.07
N ALA A 316 -13.91 5.39 8.85
CA ALA A 316 -14.31 4.29 9.73
C ALA A 316 -14.69 3.02 8.95
N VAL A 317 -15.31 3.15 7.79
CA VAL A 317 -15.60 2.01 6.91
C VAL A 317 -14.31 1.48 6.27
N ALA A 318 -13.43 2.35 5.79
CA ALA A 318 -12.13 1.95 5.25
C ALA A 318 -11.30 1.17 6.27
N ASP A 319 -11.29 1.57 7.55
CA ASP A 319 -10.60 0.86 8.64
C ASP A 319 -11.18 -0.55 8.88
N ARG A 320 -12.48 -0.75 8.68
CA ARG A 320 -13.11 -2.08 8.72
C ARG A 320 -12.67 -2.94 7.54
N VAL A 321 -12.60 -2.36 6.33
CA VAL A 321 -12.08 -3.06 5.14
C VAL A 321 -10.63 -3.48 5.37
N LYS A 322 -9.80 -2.55 5.88
CA LYS A 322 -8.39 -2.80 6.25
C LYS A 322 -8.24 -3.96 7.21
N THR A 323 -8.95 -3.91 8.33
CA THR A 323 -8.87 -4.93 9.38
C THR A 323 -9.27 -6.30 8.83
N THR A 324 -10.32 -6.33 8.02
CA THR A 324 -10.78 -7.55 7.34
C THR A 324 -9.72 -8.06 6.35
N ALA A 325 -9.11 -7.18 5.56
CA ALA A 325 -8.09 -7.53 4.57
C ALA A 325 -6.83 -8.08 5.23
N GLN A 326 -6.37 -7.47 6.33
CA GLN A 326 -5.25 -7.96 7.12
C GLN A 326 -5.53 -9.35 7.70
N LYS A 327 -6.71 -9.56 8.28
CA LYS A 327 -7.16 -10.87 8.77
C LYS A 327 -7.12 -11.91 7.66
N ILE A 328 -7.60 -11.56 6.46
CA ILE A 328 -7.59 -12.47 5.31
C ILE A 328 -6.16 -12.74 4.83
N ALA A 329 -5.30 -11.71 4.75
CA ALA A 329 -3.92 -11.85 4.28
C ALA A 329 -3.09 -12.82 5.13
N THR A 330 -3.34 -12.84 6.45
CA THR A 330 -2.68 -13.76 7.39
C THR A 330 -3.39 -15.10 7.56
N GLY A 331 -4.54 -15.29 6.90
CA GLY A 331 -5.36 -16.49 7.01
C GLY A 331 -4.74 -17.72 6.33
N SER A 332 -5.00 -18.89 6.91
CA SER A 332 -4.69 -20.17 6.29
C SER A 332 -5.90 -20.70 5.55
N TYR A 333 -5.85 -20.62 4.22
CA TYR A 333 -6.83 -21.22 3.32
C TYR A 333 -6.21 -22.47 2.72
N GLY A 334 -6.81 -23.63 2.96
CA GLY A 334 -6.37 -24.88 2.39
C GLY A 334 -6.54 -24.92 0.86
N ASN A 335 -5.83 -25.83 0.22
CA ASN A 335 -5.93 -26.07 -1.22
C ASN A 335 -7.41 -26.25 -1.59
N ASN A 336 -7.90 -25.45 -2.53
CA ASN A 336 -9.26 -25.39 -3.07
C ASN A 336 -10.28 -24.48 -2.38
N GLN A 337 -10.05 -23.98 -1.16
CA GLN A 337 -11.04 -23.08 -0.52
C GLN A 337 -11.26 -21.78 -1.31
N LEU A 338 -10.26 -21.35 -2.08
CA LEU A 338 -10.32 -20.18 -2.95
C LEU A 338 -10.42 -20.53 -4.44
N ALA A 339 -10.60 -21.81 -4.81
CA ALA A 339 -10.51 -22.25 -6.21
C ALA A 339 -11.59 -21.68 -7.13
N ALA A 340 -12.76 -21.36 -6.60
CA ALA A 340 -13.83 -20.73 -7.37
C ALA A 340 -13.41 -19.36 -7.95
N LEU A 341 -12.34 -18.73 -7.44
CA LEU A 341 -11.83 -17.47 -7.96
C LEU A 341 -11.14 -17.60 -9.32
N ASP A 342 -10.77 -18.81 -9.75
CA ASP A 342 -10.06 -19.00 -11.03
C ASP A 342 -10.89 -18.52 -12.24
N THR A 343 -12.21 -18.40 -12.10
CA THR A 343 -13.12 -17.89 -13.14
C THR A 343 -13.09 -16.36 -13.28
N VAL A 344 -12.60 -15.64 -12.27
CA VAL A 344 -12.64 -14.16 -12.20
C VAL A 344 -11.27 -13.52 -12.09
N ILE A 345 -10.24 -14.29 -11.75
CA ILE A 345 -8.85 -13.81 -11.71
C ILE A 345 -8.37 -13.53 -13.14
N PRO A 346 -7.80 -12.35 -13.42
CA PRO A 346 -7.22 -12.06 -14.72
C PRO A 346 -6.14 -13.06 -15.11
N GLY A 347 -6.28 -13.66 -16.29
CA GLY A 347 -5.28 -14.57 -16.85
C GLY A 347 -4.14 -13.83 -17.58
N PRO A 348 -3.14 -14.57 -18.10
CA PRO A 348 -1.95 -13.99 -18.74
C PRO A 348 -2.22 -12.99 -19.87
N GLY A 349 -3.30 -13.19 -20.64
CA GLY A 349 -3.70 -12.27 -21.72
C GLY A 349 -4.13 -10.87 -21.23
N SER A 350 -4.43 -10.73 -19.94
CA SER A 350 -4.80 -9.47 -19.32
C SER A 350 -3.63 -8.77 -18.61
N TYR A 351 -2.47 -9.42 -18.51
CA TYR A 351 -1.33 -8.89 -17.78
C TYR A 351 -0.79 -7.61 -18.43
N LYS A 352 -0.38 -6.65 -17.59
CA LYS A 352 0.12 -5.36 -18.05
C LYS A 352 1.65 -5.36 -18.08
N GLY A 353 2.17 -5.31 -19.31
CA GLY A 353 3.59 -5.38 -19.59
C GLY A 353 4.14 -6.81 -19.51
N THR A 354 5.47 -6.92 -19.58
CA THR A 354 6.15 -8.21 -19.68
C THR A 354 7.20 -8.32 -18.58
N SER A 355 7.25 -9.48 -17.92
CA SER A 355 8.30 -9.77 -16.95
C SER A 355 9.67 -9.77 -17.63
N SER A 356 10.61 -8.98 -17.10
CA SER A 356 12.02 -9.05 -17.50
C SER A 356 12.74 -10.07 -16.63
N ASN A 357 13.53 -10.94 -17.25
CA ASN A 357 14.53 -11.73 -16.54
C ASN A 357 15.78 -10.88 -16.30
N GLY A 358 16.61 -11.26 -15.32
CA GLY A 358 17.83 -10.55 -14.93
C GLY A 358 19.02 -11.02 -15.75
N LYS A 359 19.01 -10.74 -17.06
CA LYS A 359 20.17 -10.96 -17.95
C LYS A 359 20.59 -9.64 -18.57
#